data_AF-A0AAF0ZJX6-F1
#
_entry.id   AF-A0AAF0ZJX6-F1
#
_cell.length_a   1.000
_cell.length_b   1.000
_cell.length_c   1.000
_cell.angle_alpha   90.00
_cell.angle_beta   90.00
_cell.angle_gamma   90.00
#
_symmetry.space_group_name_H-M   'P 1'
#
loop_
_entity.id
_entity.type
_entity.pdbx_description
1 polymer ?
#
loop_
_entity_poly.entity_id
_entity_poly.type
_entity_poly.pdbx_seq_one_letter_code
_entity_poly.pdbx_strand_id
1 'polypeptide(L)'
;MNVLHHPGKANVVFDALRRLSMCRLAHVEEEKKELSKDVHRLDRLGVCLMDTSDRGVIVQNGSESSLVVKVEEKRDSDPILVQWKGAVHQQRVEVFSQGGDVVLCCQGRLCVPNVGELRKQIPT
;
A
#
# COMPACT_ATOMS: atom_id res chain seq x y z
N MET A 1 -36.53 11.03 50.47
CA MET A 1 -35.21 10.36 50.63
C MET A 1 -34.14 11.33 50.18
N ASN A 2 -33.24 11.76 51.06
CA ASN A 2 -32.19 12.72 50.76
C ASN A 2 -30.86 11.97 50.76
N VAL A 3 -30.24 11.78 49.59
CA VAL A 3 -28.97 11.06 49.46
C VAL A 3 -27.86 12.04 49.84
N LEU A 4 -27.31 11.92 51.06
CA LEU A 4 -26.17 12.71 51.51
C LEU A 4 -24.95 12.44 50.61
N HIS A 5 -24.63 13.39 49.72
CA HIS A 5 -23.37 13.37 48.98
C HIS A 5 -22.22 13.72 49.92
N HIS A 6 -21.32 12.77 50.16
CA HIS A 6 -20.08 13.00 50.92
C HIS A 6 -18.95 13.42 49.97
N PRO A 7 -18.42 14.66 50.07
CA PRO A 7 -17.41 15.18 49.15
C PRO A 7 -16.12 14.35 49.10
N GLY A 8 -15.71 13.77 50.24
CA GLY A 8 -14.48 12.98 50.35
C GLY A 8 -14.48 11.68 49.53
N LYS A 9 -15.65 11.04 49.34
CA LYS A 9 -15.76 9.81 48.54
C LYS A 9 -15.72 10.09 47.03
N ALA A 10 -16.26 11.24 46.61
CA ALA A 10 -16.24 11.66 45.21
C ALA A 10 -14.81 11.96 44.72
N ASN A 11 -13.98 12.59 45.56
CA ASN A 11 -12.58 12.85 45.22
C ASN A 11 -11.74 11.58 45.04
N VAL A 12 -11.97 10.55 45.85
CA VAL A 12 -11.24 9.26 45.74
C VAL A 12 -11.58 8.56 44.43
N VAL A 13 -12.87 8.57 44.04
CA VAL A 13 -13.31 8.01 42.75
C VAL A 13 -12.75 8.83 41.59
N PHE A 14 -12.76 10.16 41.69
CA PHE A 14 -12.17 11.04 40.67
C PHE A 14 -10.66 10.81 40.50
N ASP A 15 -9.91 10.66 41.60
CA ASP A 15 -8.48 10.36 41.56
C ASP A 15 -8.19 8.98 40.93
N ALA A 16 -8.94 7.95 41.33
CA ALA A 16 -8.81 6.61 40.76
C ALA A 16 -9.12 6.59 39.25
N LEU A 17 -10.17 7.30 38.81
CA LEU A 17 -10.49 7.44 37.40
C LEU A 17 -9.43 8.22 36.63
N ARG A 18 -8.89 9.30 37.21
CA ARG A 18 -7.83 10.10 36.59
C ARG A 18 -6.56 9.26 36.42
N ARG A 19 -6.18 8.47 37.42
CA ARG A 19 -5.05 7.54 37.34
C ARG A 19 -5.27 6.47 36.29
N LEU A 20 -6.45 5.84 36.25
CA LEU A 20 -6.79 4.87 35.22
C LEU A 20 -6.73 5.48 33.82
N SER A 21 -7.25 6.69 33.65
CA SER A 21 -7.21 7.43 32.38
C SER A 21 -5.76 7.72 31.96
N MET A 22 -4.92 8.22 32.86
CA MET A 22 -3.50 8.47 32.58
C MET A 22 -2.74 7.18 32.24
N CYS A 23 -2.97 6.09 32.97
CA CYS A 23 -2.36 4.79 32.66
C CYS A 23 -2.78 4.28 31.27
N ARG A 24 -4.07 4.41 30.92
CA ARG A 24 -4.57 4.04 29.58
C ARG A 24 -3.96 4.93 28.50
N LEU A 25 -3.84 6.23 28.74
CA LEU A 25 -3.23 7.15 27.79
C LEU A 25 -1.76 6.82 27.55
N ALA A 26 -1.00 6.55 28.62
CA ALA A 26 0.41 6.14 28.52
C ALA A 26 0.58 4.84 27.73
N HIS A 27 -0.32 3.86 27.93
CA HIS A 27 -0.31 2.62 27.17
C HIS A 27 -0.57 2.86 25.67
N VAL A 28 -1.57 3.68 25.33
CA VAL A 28 -1.87 4.06 23.94
C VAL A 28 -0.71 4.83 23.30
N GLU A 29 -0.04 5.70 24.05
CA GLU A 29 1.09 6.48 23.55
C GLU A 29 2.31 5.61 23.24
N GLU A 30 2.59 4.60 24.08
CA GLU A 30 3.64 3.61 23.83
C GLU A 30 3.31 2.74 22.59
N GLU A 31 2.06 2.26 22.46
CA GLU A 31 1.63 1.49 21.28
C GLU A 31 1.74 2.30 19.99
N LYS A 32 1.34 3.58 20.01
CA LYS A 32 1.48 4.49 18.86
C LYS A 32 2.93 4.71 18.48
N LYS A 33 3.83 4.79 19.47
CA LYS A 33 5.27 4.94 19.24
C LYS A 33 5.86 3.70 18.59
N GLU A 34 5.49 2.50 19.04
CA GLU A 34 5.90 1.26 18.37
C GLU A 34 5.33 1.15 16.96
N LEU A 35 4.04 1.48 16.77
CA LEU A 35 3.42 1.51 15.45
C LEU A 35 4.14 2.48 14.50
N SER A 36 4.52 3.67 14.99
CA SER A 36 5.29 4.64 14.21
C SER A 36 6.65 4.09 13.77
N LYS A 37 7.34 3.33 14.63
CA LYS A 37 8.60 2.67 14.27
C LYS A 37 8.39 1.63 13.18
N ASP A 38 7.31 0.85 13.26
CA ASP A 38 7.00 -0.17 12.25
C ASP A 38 6.63 0.44 10.91
N VAL A 39 5.84 1.52 10.89
CA VAL A 39 5.56 2.28 9.66
C VAL A 39 6.85 2.80 9.04
N HIS A 40 7.78 3.34 9.83
CA HIS A 40 9.09 3.76 9.33
C HIS A 40 9.95 2.59 8.81
N ARG A 41 9.86 1.41 9.43
CA ARG A 41 10.56 0.22 8.94
C ARG A 41 10.01 -0.23 7.59
N LEU A 42 8.69 -0.17 7.41
CA LEU A 42 8.03 -0.47 6.14
C LEU A 42 8.47 0.51 5.04
N ASP A 43 8.49 1.81 5.34
CA ASP A 43 8.96 2.84 4.41
C ASP A 43 10.42 2.59 3.96
N ARG A 44 11.31 2.22 4.89
CA ARG A 44 12.70 1.84 4.57
C ARG A 44 12.83 0.61 3.69
N LEU A 45 11.84 -0.28 3.72
CA LEU A 45 11.75 -1.44 2.83
C LEU A 45 11.05 -1.10 1.50
N GLY A 46 10.69 0.17 1.30
CA GLY A 46 9.94 0.63 0.13
C GLY A 46 8.48 0.22 0.17
N VAL A 47 7.89 -0.09 1.32
CA VAL A 47 6.48 -0.46 1.45
C VAL A 47 5.67 0.76 1.89
N CYS A 48 4.72 1.19 1.06
CA CYS A 48 3.83 2.32 1.34
C CYS A 48 2.45 1.81 1.76
N LEU A 49 1.93 2.34 2.87
CA LEU A 49 0.56 2.11 3.32
C LEU A 49 -0.32 3.24 2.81
N MET A 50 -1.30 2.92 1.97
CA MET A 50 -2.30 3.89 1.52
C MET A 50 -3.64 3.63 2.21
N ASP A 51 -4.21 4.70 2.77
CA ASP A 51 -5.55 4.69 3.34
C ASP A 51 -6.59 4.63 2.21
N THR A 52 -7.46 3.62 2.24
CA THR A 52 -8.62 3.59 1.35
C THR A 52 -9.83 4.11 2.08
N SER A 53 -10.65 4.88 1.37
CA SER A 53 -11.89 5.46 1.90
C SER A 53 -12.91 4.43 2.41
N ASP A 54 -12.67 3.13 2.21
CA ASP A 54 -13.55 2.02 2.57
C ASP A 54 -13.18 1.26 3.86
N ARG A 55 -12.32 1.83 4.73
CA ARG A 55 -11.75 1.18 5.95
C ARG A 55 -10.67 0.12 5.67
N GLY A 56 -10.18 0.02 4.45
CA GLY A 56 -9.00 -0.77 4.11
C GLY A 56 -7.70 0.02 4.26
N VAL A 57 -6.59 -0.72 4.37
CA VAL A 57 -5.25 -0.18 4.12
C VAL A 57 -4.63 -1.05 3.03
N ILE A 58 -4.28 -0.44 1.90
CA ILE A 58 -3.60 -1.16 0.81
C ILE A 58 -2.09 -1.08 1.07
N VAL A 59 -1.44 -2.24 1.02
CA VAL A 59 0.02 -2.37 1.07
C VAL A 59 0.54 -2.32 -0.35
N GLN A 60 1.23 -1.24 -0.71
CA GLN A 60 1.89 -1.12 -2.01
C GLN A 60 3.40 -1.31 -1.85
N ASN A 61 3.98 -2.16 -2.70
CA ASN A 61 5.40 -2.28 -2.82
C ASN A 61 5.92 -1.10 -3.65
N GLY A 62 6.29 0.00 -2.99
CA GLY A 62 6.88 1.20 -3.58
C GLY A 62 8.26 0.99 -4.24
N SER A 63 8.73 -0.25 -4.33
CA SER A 63 9.85 -0.63 -5.20
C SER A 63 9.42 -0.88 -6.64
N GLU A 64 8.23 -0.44 -7.08
CA GLU A 64 7.92 -0.33 -8.50
C GLU A 64 9.06 0.42 -9.18
N SER A 65 9.88 -0.32 -9.93
CA SER A 65 11.05 0.29 -10.54
C SER A 65 10.57 1.43 -11.46
N SER A 66 11.29 2.55 -11.47
CA SER A 66 11.01 3.66 -12.40
C SER A 66 10.87 3.19 -13.86
N LEU A 67 11.47 2.05 -14.20
CA LEU A 67 11.34 1.39 -15.49
C LEU A 67 9.97 0.75 -15.72
N VAL A 68 9.40 0.06 -14.73
CA VAL A 68 8.08 -0.59 -14.83
C VAL A 68 7.00 0.47 -15.06
N VAL A 69 7.00 1.55 -14.27
CA VAL A 69 6.07 2.68 -14.44
C VAL A 69 6.20 3.32 -15.83
N LYS A 70 7.43 3.59 -16.29
CA LYS A 70 7.66 4.14 -17.64
C LYS A 70 7.26 3.19 -18.77
N VAL A 71 7.38 1.88 -18.55
CA VAL A 71 6.95 0.85 -19.51
C VAL A 71 5.43 0.81 -19.58
N GLU A 72 4.73 0.94 -18.47
CA GLU A 72 3.27 1.05 -18.45
C GLU A 72 2.77 2.32 -19.14
N GLU A 73 3.32 3.48 -18.79
CA GLU A 73 2.95 4.78 -19.38
C GLU A 73 3.11 4.82 -20.90
N LYS A 74 4.16 4.16 -21.42
CA LYS A 74 4.47 4.21 -22.86
C LYS A 74 3.87 3.05 -23.66
N ARG A 75 3.18 2.10 -23.02
CA ARG A 75 2.70 0.90 -23.69
C ARG A 75 1.59 1.18 -24.71
N ASP A 76 0.71 2.13 -24.39
CA ASP A 76 -0.37 2.54 -25.30
C ASP A 76 0.14 3.40 -26.48
N SER A 77 1.39 3.85 -26.41
CA SER A 77 2.07 4.52 -27.52
C SER A 77 2.68 3.54 -28.52
N ASP A 78 2.78 2.25 -28.19
CA ASP A 78 3.29 1.21 -29.09
C ASP A 78 2.10 0.51 -29.79
N PRO A 79 1.84 0.80 -31.07
CA PRO A 79 0.69 0.26 -31.79
C PRO A 79 0.71 -1.28 -31.91
N ILE A 80 1.89 -1.91 -31.82
CA ILE A 80 2.02 -3.37 -31.84
C ILE A 80 1.52 -3.94 -30.51
N LEU A 81 1.90 -3.36 -29.38
CA LEU A 81 1.47 -3.83 -28.07
C LEU A 81 -0.02 -3.60 -27.82
N VAL A 82 -0.58 -2.49 -28.33
CA VAL A 82 -2.02 -2.23 -28.32
C VAL A 82 -2.78 -3.30 -29.12
N GLN A 83 -2.30 -3.64 -30.32
CA GLN A 83 -2.89 -4.68 -31.16
C GLN A 83 -2.88 -6.06 -30.45
N TRP A 84 -1.80 -6.37 -29.74
CA TRP A 84 -1.63 -7.66 -29.07
C TRP A 84 -2.45 -7.76 -27.78
N LYS A 85 -2.60 -6.66 -27.04
CA LYS A 85 -3.55 -6.56 -25.92
C LYS A 85 -4.98 -6.87 -26.37
N GLY A 86 -5.39 -6.35 -27.53
CA GLY A 86 -6.68 -6.69 -28.14
C GLY A 86 -6.80 -8.16 -28.54
N ALA A 87 -5.74 -8.76 -29.08
CA ALA A 87 -5.72 -10.17 -29.51
C ALA A 87 -5.73 -11.17 -28.32
N VAL A 88 -5.06 -10.83 -27.22
CA VAL A 88 -5.06 -11.61 -25.96
C VAL A 88 -6.43 -11.56 -25.31
N HIS A 89 -7.09 -10.39 -25.31
CA HIS A 89 -8.45 -10.25 -24.78
C HIS A 89 -9.50 -11.05 -25.60
N GLN A 90 -9.16 -11.39 -26.84
CA GLN A 90 -9.93 -12.27 -27.74
C GLN A 90 -9.50 -13.75 -27.64
N GLN A 91 -8.62 -14.10 -26.69
CA GLN A 91 -8.15 -15.47 -26.44
C GLN A 91 -7.49 -16.13 -27.68
N ARG A 92 -6.94 -15.32 -28.61
CA ARG A 92 -6.39 -15.81 -29.89
C ARG A 92 -4.91 -16.20 -29.84
N VAL A 93 -4.20 -15.98 -28.74
CA VAL A 93 -2.76 -16.28 -28.64
C VAL A 93 -2.40 -16.85 -27.27
N GLU A 94 -2.21 -18.17 -27.20
CA GLU A 94 -1.86 -18.89 -25.95
C GLU A 94 -0.45 -18.56 -25.41
N VAL A 95 0.40 -17.95 -26.23
CA VAL A 95 1.80 -17.64 -25.90
C VAL A 95 1.92 -16.37 -25.04
N PHE A 96 0.91 -15.50 -25.09
CA PHE A 96 0.91 -14.23 -24.37
C PHE A 96 -0.11 -14.26 -23.24
N SER A 97 0.38 -14.00 -22.04
CA SER A 97 -0.45 -13.82 -20.87
C SER A 97 -0.40 -12.37 -20.42
N GLN A 98 -1.55 -11.85 -20.02
CA GLN A 98 -1.62 -10.59 -19.28
C GLN A 98 -1.56 -10.95 -17.79
N GLY A 99 -0.52 -10.47 -17.09
CA GLY A 99 -0.41 -10.63 -15.65
C GLY A 99 -1.47 -9.80 -14.91
N GLY A 100 -1.70 -10.10 -13.63
CA GLY A 100 -2.66 -9.39 -12.78
C GLY A 100 -2.44 -7.88 -12.74
N ASP A 101 -1.19 -7.43 -12.87
CA ASP A 101 -0.79 -6.03 -12.90
C ASP A 101 -0.67 -5.47 -14.32
N VAL A 102 -1.60 -5.80 -15.23
CA VAL A 102 -1.73 -5.16 -16.56
C VAL A 102 -0.58 -5.45 -17.56
N VAL A 103 0.58 -5.90 -17.10
CA VAL A 103 1.80 -6.18 -17.87
C VAL A 103 1.64 -7.40 -18.81
N LEU A 104 2.17 -7.30 -20.03
CA LEU A 104 2.12 -8.37 -21.04
C LEU A 104 3.39 -9.22 -20.97
N CYS A 105 3.22 -10.54 -20.90
CA CYS A 105 4.30 -11.51 -20.88
C CYS A 105 4.20 -12.47 -22.07
N CYS A 106 5.33 -12.81 -22.67
CA CYS A 106 5.47 -13.85 -23.70
C CYS A 106 6.20 -15.05 -23.08
N GLN A 107 5.55 -16.20 -22.96
CA GLN A 107 6.16 -17.42 -22.41
C GLN A 107 6.83 -17.19 -21.03
N GLY A 108 6.23 -16.36 -20.18
CA GLY A 108 6.80 -16.00 -18.87
C GLY A 108 7.89 -14.93 -18.88
N ARG A 109 8.21 -14.33 -20.04
CA ARG A 109 9.14 -13.19 -20.16
C ARG A 109 8.38 -11.89 -20.36
N LEU A 110 8.84 -10.83 -19.71
CA LEU A 110 8.27 -9.49 -19.83
C LEU A 110 8.42 -8.92 -21.25
N CYS A 111 7.30 -8.48 -21.86
CA CYS A 111 7.33 -7.78 -23.15
C CYS A 111 7.72 -6.31 -22.96
N VAL A 112 8.83 -5.91 -23.56
CA VAL A 112 9.35 -4.53 -23.45
C VAL A 112 8.94 -3.73 -24.70
N PRO A 113 8.21 -2.61 -24.54
CA PRO A 113 7.89 -1.69 -25.64
C PRO A 113 9.12 -1.18 -26.37
N ASN A 114 9.07 -1.13 -27.70
CA ASN A 114 10.18 -0.65 -28.53
C ASN A 114 10.08 0.87 -28.76
N VAL A 115 9.92 1.63 -27.68
CA VAL A 115 9.72 3.08 -27.73
C VAL A 115 10.75 3.81 -26.85
N GLY A 116 11.44 4.78 -27.45
CA GLY A 116 12.49 5.56 -26.80
C GLY A 116 13.70 4.73 -26.35
N GLU A 117 14.34 5.16 -25.26
CA GLU A 117 15.58 4.58 -24.75
C GLU A 117 15.36 3.40 -23.79
N LEU A 118 14.11 2.97 -23.56
CA LEU A 118 13.76 1.93 -22.58
C LEU A 118 14.48 0.61 -22.83
N ARG A 119 14.59 0.19 -24.10
CA ARG A 119 15.36 -1.01 -24.47
C ARG A 119 16.85 -0.91 -24.19
N LYS A 120 17.43 0.30 -24.20
CA LYS A 120 18.86 0.52 -23.93
C LYS A 120 19.18 0.49 -22.44
N GLN A 121 18.16 0.56 -21.57
CA GLN A 121 18.30 0.45 -20.12
C GLN A 121 18.19 -1.00 -19.63
N ILE A 122 17.90 -1.96 -20.52
CA ILE A 122 17.84 -3.38 -20.20
C ILE A 122 19.19 -4.00 -20.57
N PRO A 123 19.94 -4.55 -19.61
CA PRO A 123 21.18 -5.25 -19.91
C PRO A 123 20.86 -6.52 -20.73
N THR A 124 21.57 -6.68 -21.84
CA THR A 124 21.46 -7.84 -22.74
C THR A 124 22.04 -9.10 -22.12
#